data_AF-A0A946JPN7-F1
#
_entry.id   AF-A0A946JPN7-F1
#
_cell.length_a   1.000
_cell.length_b   1.000
_cell.length_c   1.000
_cell.angle_alpha   90.00
_cell.angle_beta   90.00
_cell.angle_gamma   90.00
#
_symmetry.space_group_name_H-M   'P 1'
#
loop_
_entity.id
_entity.type
_entity.pdbx_description
1 polymer ?
#
loop_
_entity_poly.entity_id
_entity_poly.type
_entity_poly.pdbx_seq_one_letter_code
_entity_poly.pdbx_strand_id
1 'polypeptide(L)' 'IFTGILTGVPLILMAFAMERLRLATVGLVQYVNPTLQFLLATFIFLEPIGRIHLIAFGLIWTGLGIYSYYAIRHERA' A
#
# COMPACT_ATOMS: atom_id res chain seq x y z
N ILE A 1 19.24 -4.89 -16.92
CA ILE A 1 18.17 -5.59 -17.69
C ILE A 1 17.04 -6.03 -16.76
N PHE A 2 17.29 -6.77 -15.68
CA PHE A 2 16.26 -7.15 -14.70
C PHE A 2 15.56 -5.98 -14.00
N THR A 3 16.25 -4.86 -13.76
CA THR A 3 15.68 -3.66 -13.14
C THR A 3 14.50 -3.07 -13.92
N GLY A 4 14.55 -3.08 -15.25
CA GLY A 4 13.47 -2.56 -16.10
C GLY A 4 12.21 -3.44 -16.09
N ILE A 5 12.37 -4.77 -15.96
CA ILE A 5 11.24 -5.69 -15.79
C ILE A 5 10.62 -5.48 -14.40
N LEU A 6 11.46 -5.34 -13.37
CA LEU A 6 11.02 -5.19 -11.99
C LEU A 6 10.28 -3.88 -11.73
N THR A 7 10.60 -2.80 -12.45
CA THR A 7 9.87 -1.52 -12.37
C THR A 7 8.71 -1.44 -13.37
N GLY A 8 8.86 -2.00 -14.57
CA GLY A 8 7.86 -1.96 -15.62
C GLY A 8 6.60 -2.76 -15.31
N VAL A 9 6.74 -3.96 -14.72
CA VAL A 9 5.61 -4.82 -14.36
C VAL A 9 4.62 -4.13 -13.40
N PRO A 10 5.06 -3.59 -12.23
CA PRO A 10 4.14 -2.90 -11.33
C PRO A 10 3.57 -1.61 -11.93
N LEU A 11 4.32 -0.89 -12.77
CA LEU A 11 3.82 0.31 -13.47
C LEU A 11 2.67 -0.01 -14.43
N ILE A 12 2.79 -1.08 -15.22
CA ILE A 12 1.75 -1.51 -16.17
C ILE A 12 0.52 -2.02 -15.42
N LEU A 13 0.71 -2.81 -14.36
CA LEU A 13 -0.39 -3.27 -13.49
C LEU A 13 -1.12 -2.10 -12.83
N MET A 14 -0.37 -1.07 -12.40
CA MET A 14 -0.95 0.13 -11.79
C MET A 14 -1.74 0.95 -12.81
N ALA A 15 -1.21 1.16 -14.02
CA ALA A 15 -1.93 1.87 -15.09
C ALA A 15 -3.28 1.19 -15.40
N PHE A 16 -3.30 -0.15 -15.47
CA PHE A 16 -4.52 -0.92 -15.71
C PHE A 16 -5.52 -0.86 -14.55
N ALA A 17 -5.02 -0.85 -13.30
CA ALA A 17 -5.87 -0.73 -12.11
C ALA A 17 -6.46 0.67 -11.97
N MET A 18 -5.69 1.72 -12.28
CA MET A 18 -6.13 3.12 -12.19
C MET A 18 -7.25 3.47 -13.18
N GLU A 19 -7.31 2.83 -14.34
CA GLU A 19 -8.41 3.01 -15.31
C GLU A 19 -9.76 2.46 -14.81
N ARG A 20 -9.76 1.53 -13.83
CA ARG A 20 -10.95 0.79 -13.41
C ARG A 20 -11.41 1.08 -11.99
N LEU A 21 -10.61 1.80 -11.21
CA LEU A 21 -10.84 2.07 -9.79
C LEU A 21 -11.23 3.53 -9.57
N ARG A 22 -12.23 3.77 -8.71
CA ARG A 22 -12.48 5.10 -8.15
C ARG A 22 -11.18 5.62 -7.50
N LEU A 23 -10.87 6.90 -7.67
CA LEU A 23 -9.70 7.60 -7.07
C LEU A 23 -9.50 7.26 -5.57
N ALA A 24 -10.61 7.11 -4.85
CA ALA A 24 -10.72 6.60 -3.48
C ALA A 24 -9.97 5.27 -3.25
N THR A 25 -10.24 4.26 -4.08
CA THR A 25 -9.68 2.92 -3.99
C THR A 25 -8.23 2.88 -4.46
N VAL A 26 -7.85 3.75 -5.40
CA VAL A 26 -6.46 3.89 -5.85
C VAL A 26 -5.55 4.32 -4.70
N GLY A 27 -5.96 5.34 -3.92
CA GLY A 27 -5.21 5.77 -2.72
C GLY A 27 -5.06 4.65 -1.69
N LEU A 28 -6.09 3.80 -1.54
CA LEU A 28 -6.05 2.64 -0.65
C LEU A 28 -4.99 1.61 -1.08
N VAL A 29 -4.96 1.27 -2.37
CA VAL A 29 -4.02 0.30 -2.93
C VAL A 29 -2.58 0.81 -2.85
N GLN A 30 -2.37 2.13 -2.94
CA GLN A 30 -1.04 2.72 -2.79
C GLN A 30 -0.44 2.55 -1.39
N TYR A 31 -1.24 2.34 -0.34
CA TYR A 31 -0.75 2.01 1.00
C TYR A 31 -0.08 0.62 1.09
N VAL A 32 -0.24 -0.23 0.08
CA VAL A 32 0.52 -1.49 -0.02
C VAL A 32 2.01 -1.19 -0.20
N ASN A 33 2.39 -0.10 -0.87
CA ASN A 33 3.78 0.25 -1.13
C ASN A 33 4.59 0.52 0.16
N PRO A 34 4.18 1.43 1.07
CA PRO A 34 4.87 1.60 2.35
C PRO A 34 4.84 0.34 3.23
N THR A 35 3.79 -0.49 3.12
CA THR A 35 3.73 -1.78 3.84
C THR A 35 4.78 -2.77 3.34
N LEU A 36 4.93 -2.89 2.02
CA LEU A 36 5.96 -3.72 1.40
C LEU A 36 7.36 -3.18 1.72
N GLN A 37 7.58 -1.86 1.67
CA GLN A 37 8.85 -1.27 2.07
C GLN A 37 9.19 -1.59 3.53
N PHE A 38 8.22 -1.48 4.44
CA PHE A 38 8.40 -1.85 5.84
C PHE A 38 8.71 -3.35 6.03
N LEU A 39 8.01 -4.23 5.31
CA LEU A 39 8.28 -5.67 5.28
C LEU A 39 9.68 -5.98 4.77
N LEU A 40 10.11 -5.38 3.66
CA LEU A 40 11.44 -5.56 3.11
C LEU A 40 12.52 -5.06 4.08
N ALA A 41 12.34 -3.87 4.68
CA ALA A 41 13.24 -3.32 5.68
C ALA A 41 13.41 -4.25 6.90
N THR A 42 12.29 -4.83 7.37
CA THR A 42 12.29 -5.71 8.54
C THR A 42 12.84 -7.10 8.24
N PHE A 43 12.38 -7.75 7.17
CA PHE A 43 12.65 -9.17 6.91
C PHE A 43 13.88 -9.41 6.04
N ILE A 44 14.22 -8.50 5.12
CA ILE A 44 15.37 -8.66 4.22
C ILE A 44 16.56 -7.86 4.74
N PHE A 45 16.35 -6.59 5.09
CA PHE A 45 17.44 -5.72 5.54
C PHE A 45 17.74 -5.85 7.04
N LEU A 46 16.89 -6.57 7.80
CA LEU A 46 17.03 -6.80 9.24
C LEU A 46 17.25 -5.51 10.03
N GLU A 47 16.69 -4.40 9.55
CA GLU A 47 16.83 -3.11 10.23
C GLU A 47 16.06 -3.13 11.55
N PRO A 48 16.68 -2.64 12.64
CA PRO A 48 16.00 -2.59 13.93
C PRO A 48 14.76 -1.71 13.82
N ILE A 49 13.60 -2.33 14.03
CA ILE A 49 12.33 -1.63 13.99
C ILE A 49 12.28 -0.63 15.15
N GLY A 50 12.55 0.63 14.84
CA GLY A 50 12.39 1.72 15.80
C GLY A 50 10.93 1.87 16.24
N ARG A 51 10.70 2.23 17.51
CA ARG A 51 9.37 2.46 18.08
C ARG A 51 8.50 3.43 17.25
N ILE A 52 9.14 4.41 16.62
CA ILE A 52 8.47 5.40 15.75
C ILE A 52 7.86 4.72 14.51
N HIS A 53 8.55 3.75 13.91
CA HIS A 53 8.06 3.04 12.72
C HIS A 53 6.80 2.20 13.05
N LEU A 54 6.77 1.56 14.22
CA LEU A 54 5.59 0.82 14.70
C LEU A 54 4.39 1.73 14.94
N ILE A 55 4.61 2.90 15.56
CA ILE A 55 3.54 3.88 15.80
C ILE A 55 3.02 4.44 14.48
N ALA A 56 3.92 4.81 13.55
CA ALA A 56 3.55 5.30 12.24
C ALA A 56 2.77 4.24 11.44
N PHE A 57 3.21 2.99 11.47
CA PHE A 57 2.52 1.86 10.83
C PHE A 57 1.12 1.66 11.41
N GLY A 58 0.98 1.69 12.74
CA GLY A 58 -0.31 1.58 13.41
C GLY A 58 -1.28 2.72 13.07
N LEU A 59 -0.81 3.97 13.03
CA LEU A 59 -1.61 5.14 12.65
C LEU A 59 -2.13 5.03 11.21
N ILE A 60 -1.24 4.68 10.29
CA ILE A 60 -1.57 4.47 8.87
C ILE A 60 -2.64 3.39 8.72
N TRP A 61 -2.44 2.23 9.34
CA TRP A 61 -3.36 1.11 9.23
C TRP A 61 -4.70 1.35 9.93
N THR A 62 -4.72 2.13 11.01
CA THR A 62 -5.97 2.54 11.67
C THR A 62 -6.81 3.40 10.75
N GLY A 63 -6.21 4.43 10.12
CA GLY A 63 -6.91 5.26 9.13
C GLY A 63 -7.37 4.45 7.92
N LEU A 64 -6.53 3.54 7.43
CA LEU A 64 -6.85 2.65 6.32
C LEU A 64 -8.02 1.72 6.65
N GLY A 65 -8.06 1.15 7.86
CA GLY A 65 -9.14 0.26 8.31
C GLY A 65 -10.48 0.98 8.40
N ILE A 66 -10.49 2.19 8.97
CA ILE A 66 -11.70 3.03 9.05
C ILE A 66 -12.21 3.37 7.66
N TYR A 67 -11.31 3.81 6.77
CA TYR A 67 -11.66 4.18 5.42
C TYR A 67 -12.12 2.98 4.58
N SER A 68 -11.42 1.83 4.67
CA SER A 68 -11.81 0.60 3.98
C SER A 68 -13.20 0.14 4.43
N TYR A 69 -13.48 0.21 5.73
CA TYR A 69 -14.79 -0.11 6.28
C TYR A 69 -15.87 0.81 5.71
N TYR A 70 -15.61 2.12 5.61
CA TYR A 70 -16.53 3.07 5.01
C TYR A 70 -16.73 2.83 3.51
N ALA A 71 -15.65 2.62 2.76
CA ALA A 71 -15.66 2.38 1.31
C ALA A 71 -16.47 1.14 0.95
N ILE A 72 -16.23 0.00 1.63
CA ILE A 72 -17.00 -1.24 1.43
C ILE A 72 -18.48 -1.05 1.79
N ARG A 73 -18.80 -0.19 2.77
CA ARG A 73 -20.18 0.08 3.19
C ARG A 73 -20.91 1.03 2.24
N HIS A 74 -20.20 1.94 1.57
CA HIS A 74 -20.76 2.88 0.60
C HIS A 74 -20.93 2.28 -0.81
N GLU A 75 -20.11 1.30 -1.21
CA GLU A 75 -20.33 0.56 -2.47
C GLU A 75 -21.56 -0.36 -2.44
N ARG A 76 -22.13 -0.61 -1.25
CA ARG A 76 -23.31 -1.48 -1.07
C ARG A 76 -24.64 -0.73 -0.88
N ALA A 77 -24.66 0.59 -1.05
CA ALA A 77 -25.87 1.43 -1.01
C ALA A 77 -26.17 1.98 -2.41
#